data_AF-A0AAE3FMC3-F1
#
_entry.id   AF-A0AAE3FMC3-F1
#
_cell.length_a   1.000
_cell.length_b   1.000
_cell.length_c   1.000
_cell.angle_alpha   90.00
_cell.angle_beta   90.00
_cell.angle_gamma   90.00
#
_symmetry.space_group_name_H-M   'P 1'
#
loop_
_entity.id
_entity.type
_entity.pdbx_description
1 polymer ?
#
loop_
_entity_poly.entity_id
_entity_poly.type
_entity_poly.pdbx_seq_one_letter_code
_entity_poly.pdbx_strand_id
1 'polypeptide(L)' 'MEVPMRTPAQPWPPTNPFIYRLYEAVLLYGSAIKDVAHEMFGDGIMSVIDVTIHVDKTSTATTGCC' A
#
# COMPACT_ATOMS: atom_id res chain seq x y z
N MET A 1 -22.09 13.05 -12.71
CA MET A 1 -21.02 12.12 -12.28
C MET A 1 -20.98 12.21 -10.77
N GLU A 2 -21.67 11.29 -10.09
CA GLU A 2 -21.66 11.26 -8.63
C GLU A 2 -20.27 10.80 -8.20
N VAL A 3 -19.56 11.65 -7.43
CA VAL A 3 -18.24 11.29 -6.94
C VAL A 3 -18.45 10.13 -5.97
N PRO A 4 -17.87 8.93 -6.22
CA PRO A 4 -18.06 7.81 -5.33
C PRO A 4 -17.54 8.20 -3.94
N MET A 5 -18.42 8.15 -2.94
CA MET A 5 -18.04 8.44 -1.57
C MET A 5 -16.99 7.41 -1.12
N ARG A 6 -15.85 7.91 -0.64
CA ARG A 6 -14.79 7.09 -0.05
C ARG A 6 -15.21 6.63 1.35
N THR A 7 -16.29 5.85 1.42
CA THR A 7 -16.77 5.25 2.67
C THR A 7 -15.90 4.03 2.98
N PRO A 8 -15.55 3.77 4.26
CA PRO A 8 -14.90 2.52 4.63
C PRO A 8 -15.74 1.35 4.13
N ALA A 9 -15.23 0.60 3.16
CA ALA A 9 -15.98 -0.46 2.50
C ALA A 9 -16.31 -1.63 3.43
N GLN A 10 -15.63 -1.72 4.57
CA GLN A 10 -15.72 -2.79 5.56
C GLN A 10 -15.50 -2.22 6.97
N PRO A 11 -16.02 -2.87 8.03
CA PRO A 11 -15.67 -2.56 9.41
C PRO A 11 -14.16 -2.76 9.66
N TRP A 12 -13.61 -1.96 10.57
CA TRP A 12 -12.21 -2.03 10.99
C TRP A 12 -12.07 -2.95 12.21
N PRO A 13 -11.11 -3.90 12.23
CA PRO A 13 -10.11 -4.22 11.20
C PRO A 13 -10.67 -5.00 9.99
N PRO A 14 -10.04 -4.90 8.80
CA PRO A 14 -10.51 -5.57 7.59
C PRO A 14 -10.62 -7.09 7.79
N THR A 15 -11.80 -7.64 7.48
CA THR A 15 -12.06 -9.09 7.58
C THR A 15 -11.63 -9.87 6.33
N ASN A 16 -11.51 -9.19 5.18
CA ASN A 16 -11.08 -9.83 3.94
C ASN A 16 -9.57 -10.13 3.99
N PRO A 17 -9.15 -11.38 3.73
CA PRO A 17 -7.76 -11.80 3.87
C PRO A 17 -6.79 -11.05 2.94
N PHE A 18 -7.22 -10.66 1.73
CA PHE A 18 -6.38 -9.91 0.80
C PHE A 18 -6.09 -8.50 1.31
N ILE A 19 -7.12 -7.81 1.82
CA ILE A 19 -7.01 -6.45 2.37
C ILE A 19 -6.21 -6.48 3.68
N TYR A 20 -6.42 -7.51 4.50
CA TYR A 20 -5.67 -7.70 5.75
C TYR A 20 -4.16 -7.79 5.51
N ARG A 21 -3.71 -8.45 4.43
CA ARG A 21 -2.27 -8.53 4.10
C ARG A 21 -1.67 -7.18 3.72
N LEU A 22 -2.40 -6.37 2.96
CA LEU A 22 -1.96 -5.00 2.65
C LEU A 22 -1.89 -4.15 3.92
N TYR A 23 -2.87 -4.30 4.82
CA TYR A 23 -2.85 -3.62 6.11
C TYR A 23 -1.68 -4.06 7.00
N GLU A 24 -1.40 -5.36 7.07
CA GLU A 24 -0.27 -5.93 7.82
C GLU A 24 1.07 -5.43 7.27
N ALA A 25 1.22 -5.33 5.95
CA ALA A 25 2.41 -4.73 5.33
C ALA A 25 2.61 -3.27 5.76
N VAL A 26 1.54 -2.47 5.80
CA VAL A 26 1.62 -1.07 6.28
C VAL A 26 1.95 -1.01 7.78
N LEU A 27 1.40 -1.91 8.60
CA LEU A 27 1.72 -1.96 10.03
C LEU A 27 3.18 -2.35 10.30
N LEU A 28 3.72 -3.31 9.55
CA LEU A 28 5.09 -3.79 9.74
C LEU A 28 6.14 -2.85 9.16
N TYR A 29 5.89 -2.31 7.97
CA TYR A 29 6.87 -1.51 7.22
C TYR A 29 6.60 -0.01 7.27
N GLY A 30 5.50 0.44 7.89
CA GLY A 30 5.11 1.85 7.90
C GLY A 30 6.16 2.77 8.53
N SER A 31 6.83 2.33 9.60
CA SER A 31 7.94 3.08 10.22
C SER A 31 9.12 3.20 9.27
N ALA A 32 9.56 2.09 8.67
CA ALA A 32 10.67 2.07 7.72
C ALA A 32 10.37 2.95 6.48
N ILE A 33 9.15 2.89 5.94
CA ILE A 33 8.73 3.71 4.80
C ILE A 33 8.73 5.20 5.18
N LYS A 34 8.25 5.53 6.39
CA LYS A 34 8.26 6.90 6.90
C LYS A 34 9.68 7.43 7.02
N ASP A 35 10.59 6.66 7.61
CA ASP A 35 11.98 7.06 7.84
C ASP A 35 12.68 7.34 6.50
N VAL A 36 12.56 6.43 5.53
CA VAL A 36 13.09 6.63 4.17
C VAL A 36 12.48 7.84 3.48
N ALA A 37 11.16 8.05 3.62
CA ALA A 37 10.50 9.22 3.04
C ALA A 37 11.00 10.53 3.67
N HIS A 38 11.24 10.54 4.97
CA HIS A 38 11.78 11.70 5.69
C HIS A 38 13.24 11.99 5.32
N GLU A 39 14.04 10.97 5.04
CA GLU A 39 15.40 11.14 4.51
C GLU A 39 15.41 11.74 3.09
N MET A 40 14.50 11.29 2.23
CA MET A 40 14.47 11.70 0.82
C MET A 40 13.78 13.05 0.58
N PHE A 41 12.69 13.32 1.30
CA PHE A 41 11.80 14.46 1.04
C PHE A 41 11.72 15.46 2.20
N GLY A 42 12.35 15.16 3.34
CA GLY A 42 12.31 15.98 4.54
C GLY A 42 11.05 15.74 5.38
N ASP A 43 10.83 16.62 6.37
CA ASP A 43 9.68 16.53 7.25
C ASP A 43 8.39 16.88 6.50
N GLY A 44 7.48 15.92 6.44
CA GLY A 44 6.24 16.01 5.68
C GLY A 44 5.39 14.74 5.76
N ILE A 45 4.27 14.77 5.05
CA ILE A 45 3.34 13.64 4.90
C ILE A 45 3.27 13.20 3.44
N MET A 46 3.24 11.88 3.23
CA MET A 46 2.98 11.32 1.92
C MET A 46 1.48 11.45 1.62
N SER A 47 1.12 12.23 0.60
CA SER A 47 -0.28 12.42 0.20
C SER A 47 -0.86 11.11 -0.34
N VAL A 48 -1.99 10.70 0.23
CA VAL A 48 -2.78 9.56 -0.28
C VAL A 48 -3.91 10.02 -1.21
N ILE A 49 -4.07 11.35 -1.40
CA ILE A 49 -5.08 11.91 -2.31
C ILE A 49 -4.55 11.96 -3.74
N ASP A 50 -3.33 12.49 -3.90
CA ASP A 50 -2.65 12.64 -5.20
C ASP A 50 -1.60 11.54 -5.38
N VAL A 51 -2.04 10.28 -5.33
CA VAL A 51 -1.18 9.10 -5.46
C VAL A 51 -1.59 8.29 -6.69
N THR A 52 -0.60 7.74 -7.40
CA THR A 52 -0.82 6.73 -8.46
C THR A 52 -0.30 5.40 -7.96
N ILE A 53 -1.15 4.36 -7.98
CA ILE A 53 -0.79 3.00 -7.55
C ILE A 53 -0.74 2.11 -8.79
N HIS A 54 0.41 1.48 -9.00
CA HIS A 54 0.61 0.49 -10.05
C HIS A 54 0.68 -0.91 -9.43
N VAL A 55 -0.08 -1.85 -9.98
CA VAL A 55 -0.07 -3.26 -9.54
C VAL A 55 0.28 -4.13 -10.74
N ASP A 56 1.47 -4.68 -10.72
CA ASP A 56 1.98 -5.56 -11.76
C ASP A 56 1.99 -7.01 -11.31
N LYS A 57 1.53 -7.89 -12.20
CA LYS A 57 1.70 -9.33 -12.00
C LYS A 57 3.08 -9.72 -12.51
N THR A 58 4.00 -10.02 -11.60
CA THR A 58 5.28 -10.61 -12.00
C THR A 58 5.05 -12.05 -12.44
N SER A 59 5.26 -12.33 -13.73
CA SER A 59 5.37 -13.70 -14.23
C SER A 59 6.79 -14.20 -13.96
N THR A 60 7.08 -14.61 -12.72
CA THR A 60 8.33 -15.34 -12.46
C THR A 60 8.23 -16.73 -13.07
N ALA A 61 8.54 -16.83 -14.37
CA ALA A 61 9.18 -18.02 -14.93
C ALA A 61 10.66 -17.92 -14.54
N THR A 62 11.02 -18.44 -13.37
CA THR A 62 12.43 -18.72 -13.06
C THR A 62 12.81 -19.99 -13.83
N THR A 63 13.06 -19.85 -15.13
CA THR A 63 13.92 -20.77 -15.87
C THR A 63 15.35 -20.42 -15.48
N GLY A 64 15.96 -21.19 -14.58
CA GLY A 64 17.36 -20.98 -14.21
C GLY A 64 17.81 -21.47 -12.83
N CYS A 65 17.10 -22.42 -12.21
CA CYS A 65 17.68 -23.19 -11.10
C CYS A 65 17.42 -24.67 -11.35
N CYS A 66 18.30 -25.25 -12.16
CA CYS A 66 18.81 -26.61 -12.00
C CYS A 66 20.23 -26.49 -11.44
#